data_AF-A0ABD2LFY3-F1
#
_entry.id   AF-A0ABD2LFY3-F1
#
_cell.length_a   1.000
_cell.length_b   1.000
_cell.length_c   1.000
_cell.angle_alpha   90.00
_cell.angle_beta   90.00
_cell.angle_gamma   90.00
#
_symmetry.space_group_name_H-M   'P 1'
#
loop_
_entity.id
_entity.type
_entity.pdbx_description
1 polymer ?
#
loop_
_entity_poly.entity_id
_entity_poly.type
_entity_poly.pdbx_seq_one_letter_code
_entity_poly.pdbx_strand_id
1 'polypeptide(L)'
;MSDTQNEAEEEMAKAIFISGDGWLCVFDLLEPSQLGFGIALISHRFNFYVDEHFKTRKWALKSVRIRSKTVKNGTTGLEIVNSFGNSLPMPNVQVPRKVSGFDRIEIYYIDRNVIAFLRRFLPISAACPINLLIDMISDRILELILHNIWPMIGKNILSAVFVRECFPLFPQIRPANSQQLPVVTHCHCVHRRRSARRISGR
;
A
#
# COMPACT_ATOMS: atom_id res chain seq x y z
N MET A 1 26.42 19.47 7.23
CA MET A 1 25.25 20.38 7.22
C MET A 1 23.95 19.62 7.49
N SER A 2 23.94 18.61 8.38
CA SER A 2 22.75 17.82 8.75
C SER A 2 22.24 18.10 10.16
N ASP A 3 23.11 18.56 11.06
CA ASP A 3 22.77 18.66 12.49
C ASP A 3 21.90 19.87 12.80
N THR A 4 22.10 20.98 12.08
CA THR A 4 21.38 22.24 12.28
C THR A 4 19.89 22.19 11.90
N GLN A 5 19.48 21.27 11.01
CA GLN A 5 18.07 21.13 10.64
C GLN A 5 17.30 20.31 11.68
N ASN A 6 17.93 19.28 12.26
CA ASN A 6 17.35 18.52 13.38
C ASN A 6 17.19 19.39 14.64
N GLU A 7 18.14 20.28 14.94
CA GLU A 7 18.05 21.18 16.09
C GLU A 7 16.91 22.19 15.96
N ALA A 8 16.74 22.78 14.77
CA ALA A 8 15.65 23.72 14.51
C ALA A 8 14.27 23.05 14.56
N GLU A 9 14.16 21.82 14.06
CA GLU A 9 12.94 21.00 14.17
C GLU A 9 12.63 20.63 15.63
N GLU A 10 13.66 20.37 16.45
CA GLU A 10 13.51 20.08 17.88
C GLU A 10 13.09 21.32 18.68
N GLU A 11 13.63 22.50 18.37
CA GLU A 11 13.21 23.77 18.98
C GLU A 11 11.76 24.14 18.61
N MET A 12 11.37 23.97 17.35
CA MET A 12 9.99 24.25 16.92
C MET A 12 8.99 23.27 17.56
N ALA A 13 9.40 22.02 17.82
CA ALA A 13 8.61 21.04 18.56
C ALA A 13 8.47 21.38 20.06
N LYS A 14 9.41 22.12 20.66
CA LYS A 14 9.31 22.62 22.04
C LYS A 14 8.31 23.78 22.18
N ALA A 15 8.14 24.59 21.13
CA ALA A 15 7.25 25.76 21.14
C ALA A 15 5.74 25.39 21.15
N ILE A 16 5.36 24.21 20.67
CA ILE A 16 3.97 23.71 20.72
C ILE A 16 3.85 22.71 21.88
N PHE A 17 3.75 23.23 23.11
CA PHE A 17 3.56 22.41 24.30
C PHE A 17 2.07 22.07 24.51
N ILE A 18 1.52 21.26 23.61
CA ILE A 18 0.27 20.54 23.86
C ILE A 18 0.64 19.23 24.56
N SER A 19 -0.08 18.90 25.64
CA SER A 19 0.14 17.64 26.37
C SER A 19 -0.08 16.42 25.47
N GLY A 20 0.50 15.28 25.83
CA GLY A 20 0.25 14.02 25.11
C GLY A 20 -1.24 13.73 24.98
N ASP A 21 -2.00 13.88 26.06
CA ASP A 21 -3.45 13.67 26.09
C ASP A 21 -4.19 14.64 25.15
N GLY A 22 -3.75 15.90 25.06
CA GLY A 22 -4.31 16.87 24.12
C GLY A 22 -4.13 16.44 22.66
N TRP A 23 -2.96 15.90 22.31
CA TRP A 23 -2.72 15.34 20.98
C TRP A 23 -3.57 14.11 20.70
N LEU A 24 -3.73 13.22 21.68
CA LEU A 24 -4.56 12.01 21.52
C LEU A 24 -6.03 12.36 21.24
N CYS A 25 -6.56 13.42 21.86
CA CYS A 25 -7.90 13.93 21.55
C CYS A 25 -8.02 14.47 20.10
N VAL A 26 -6.98 15.13 19.59
CA VAL A 26 -6.95 15.57 18.19
C VAL A 26 -6.89 14.38 17.24
N PHE A 27 -6.16 13.32 17.60
CA PHE A 27 -6.02 12.13 16.78
C PHE A 27 -7.34 11.37 16.61
N ASP A 28 -8.24 11.42 17.58
CA ASP A 28 -9.59 10.85 17.47
C ASP A 28 -10.42 11.43 16.32
N LEU A 29 -10.08 12.64 15.85
CA LEU A 29 -10.77 13.32 14.75
C LEU A 29 -10.17 12.99 13.37
N LEU A 30 -9.02 12.31 13.33
CA LEU A 30 -8.29 12.03 12.10
C LEU A 30 -8.43 10.57 11.68
N GLU A 31 -8.36 10.31 10.37
CA GLU A 31 -8.30 8.92 9.92
C GLU A 31 -7.00 8.24 10.32
N PRO A 32 -7.03 6.92 10.59
CA PRO A 32 -5.82 6.14 10.84
C PRO A 32 -4.75 6.33 9.76
N SER A 33 -5.15 6.43 8.49
CA SER A 33 -4.20 6.69 7.39
C SER A 33 -3.57 8.08 7.44
N GLN A 34 -4.32 9.11 7.85
CA GLN A 34 -3.75 10.46 8.02
C GLN A 34 -2.76 10.50 9.19
N LEU A 35 -3.05 9.77 10.26
CA LEU A 35 -2.13 9.63 11.39
C LEU A 35 -0.85 8.88 11.00
N GLY A 36 -0.98 7.70 10.40
CA GLY A 36 0.16 6.83 10.10
C GLY A 36 1.02 7.30 8.92
N PHE A 37 0.42 7.92 7.91
CA PHE A 37 1.14 8.39 6.72
C PHE A 37 1.37 9.90 6.70
N GLY A 38 0.61 10.69 7.45
CA GLY A 38 0.80 12.14 7.52
C GLY A 38 1.57 12.50 8.78
N ILE A 39 0.88 12.42 9.93
CA ILE A 39 1.36 13.00 11.19
C ILE A 39 2.58 12.26 11.74
N ALA A 40 2.58 10.93 11.76
CA ALA A 40 3.67 10.14 12.31
C ALA A 40 5.01 10.40 11.62
N LEU A 41 4.99 10.74 10.33
CA LEU A 41 6.21 10.95 9.55
C LEU A 41 6.82 12.34 9.75
N ILE A 42 6.12 13.25 10.44
CA ILE A 42 6.59 14.62 10.66
C ILE A 42 7.75 14.65 11.66
N SER A 43 7.68 13.85 12.73
CA SER A 43 8.75 13.80 13.73
C SER A 43 8.70 12.53 14.57
N HIS A 44 9.84 12.20 15.20
CA HIS A 44 9.92 11.11 16.19
C HIS A 44 8.87 11.25 17.30
N ARG A 45 8.60 12.48 17.78
CA ARG A 45 7.62 12.74 18.83
C ARG A 45 6.20 12.41 18.39
N PHE A 46 5.83 12.79 17.17
CA PHE A 46 4.52 12.45 16.62
C PHE A 46 4.41 10.95 16.34
N ASN A 47 5.47 10.33 15.82
CA ASN A 47 5.51 8.87 15.64
C ASN A 47 5.22 8.14 16.96
N PHE A 48 5.83 8.57 18.06
CA PHE A 48 5.59 7.99 19.39
C PHE A 48 4.12 8.11 19.83
N TYR A 49 3.52 9.29 19.70
CA TYR A 49 2.11 9.47 20.11
C TYR A 49 1.14 8.70 19.20
N VAL A 50 1.41 8.63 17.89
CA VAL A 50 0.60 7.82 16.96
C VAL A 50 0.72 6.34 17.30
N ASP A 51 1.91 5.86 17.66
CA ASP A 51 2.12 4.48 18.10
C ASP A 51 1.32 4.14 19.37
N GLU A 52 1.35 5.00 20.39
CA GLU A 52 0.54 4.78 21.60
C GLU A 52 -0.97 4.88 21.31
N HIS A 53 -1.38 5.80 20.43
CA HIS A 53 -2.77 5.90 19.99
C HIS A 53 -3.26 4.62 19.30
N PHE A 54 -2.49 4.08 18.36
CA PHE A 54 -2.84 2.83 17.67
C PHE A 54 -2.81 1.61 18.59
N LYS A 55 -1.89 1.56 19.55
CA LYS A 55 -1.80 0.48 20.53
C LYS A 55 -3.06 0.39 21.40
N THR A 56 -3.60 1.53 21.84
CA THR A 56 -4.81 1.53 22.69
C THR A 56 -6.07 1.09 21.95
N ARG A 57 -6.12 1.24 20.62
CA ARG A 57 -7.34 0.98 19.82
C ARG A 57 -7.23 -0.15 18.78
N LYS A 58 -6.05 -0.79 18.65
CA LYS A 58 -5.76 -1.83 17.64
C LYS A 58 -6.07 -1.39 16.20
N TRP A 59 -5.88 -0.11 15.89
CA TRP A 59 -6.29 0.46 14.60
C TRP A 59 -5.48 -0.10 13.42
N ALA A 60 -6.21 -0.57 12.41
CA ALA A 60 -5.68 -0.78 11.08
C ALA A 60 -5.68 0.54 10.32
N LEU A 61 -4.69 0.72 9.45
CA LEU A 61 -4.77 1.72 8.41
C LEU A 61 -5.96 1.32 7.53
N LYS A 62 -6.95 2.21 7.38
CA LYS A 62 -8.12 1.93 6.53
C LYS A 62 -7.69 1.73 5.06
N SER A 63 -8.66 1.69 4.15
CA SER A 63 -8.39 1.54 2.71
C SER A 63 -7.42 2.59 2.17
N VAL A 64 -6.34 2.14 1.54
CA VAL A 64 -5.37 2.99 0.83
C VAL A 64 -5.23 2.58 -0.63
N ARG A 65 -5.04 3.56 -1.52
CA ARG A 65 -4.73 3.36 -2.93
C ARG A 65 -3.34 3.87 -3.24
N ILE A 66 -2.57 3.09 -3.98
CA ILE A 66 -1.26 3.47 -4.50
C ILE A 66 -1.41 3.67 -6.00
N ARG A 67 -1.14 4.88 -6.49
CA ARG A 67 -1.24 5.20 -7.93
C ARG A 67 -0.10 6.12 -8.38
N SER A 68 0.13 6.14 -9.68
CA SER A 68 1.03 7.11 -10.30
C SER A 68 0.42 8.51 -10.29
N LYS A 69 1.25 9.52 -10.04
CA LYS A 69 0.91 10.94 -10.16
C LYS A 69 1.75 11.57 -11.26
N THR A 70 1.12 12.13 -12.28
CA THR A 70 1.86 12.94 -13.27
C THR A 70 2.27 14.26 -12.63
N VAL A 71 3.58 14.51 -12.57
CA VAL A 71 4.15 15.78 -12.09
C VAL A 71 4.25 16.74 -13.28
N LYS A 72 4.19 18.04 -13.02
CA LYS A 72 4.17 19.13 -14.04
C LYS A 72 5.30 19.06 -15.09
N ASN A 73 6.37 18.31 -14.82
CA ASN A 73 7.53 18.17 -15.73
C ASN A 73 7.51 16.86 -16.54
N GLY A 74 6.38 16.14 -16.61
CA GLY A 74 6.28 14.86 -17.31
C GLY A 74 6.85 13.67 -16.53
N THR A 75 7.49 13.91 -15.39
CA THR A 75 7.93 12.84 -14.48
C THR A 75 6.72 12.17 -13.83
N THR A 76 6.73 10.84 -13.79
CA THR A 76 5.73 10.06 -13.05
C THR A 76 6.19 9.90 -11.62
N GLY A 77 5.50 10.56 -10.69
CA GLY A 77 5.64 10.36 -9.25
C GLY A 77 4.68 9.29 -8.73
N LEU A 78 4.75 9.05 -7.42
CA LEU A 78 3.83 8.16 -6.70
C LEU A 78 3.00 8.96 -5.72
N GLU A 79 1.75 8.56 -5.54
CA GLU A 79 0.93 9.04 -4.44
C GLU A 79 0.17 7.91 -3.77
N ILE A 80 0.05 8.02 -2.45
CA ILE A 80 -0.87 7.23 -1.64
C ILE A 80 -2.13 8.07 -1.47
N VAL A 81 -3.30 7.46 -1.62
CA VAL A 81 -4.59 8.12 -1.47
C VAL A 81 -5.43 7.34 -0.47
N ASN A 82 -5.98 8.00 0.54
CA ASN A 82 -6.87 7.33 1.50
C ASN A 82 -8.30 7.14 0.94
N SER A 83 -9.18 6.56 1.76
CA SER A 83 -10.63 6.41 1.51
C SER A 83 -11.30 7.71 1.08
N PHE A 84 -10.89 8.84 1.64
CA PHE A 84 -11.45 10.17 1.36
C PHE A 84 -10.87 10.87 0.13
N GLY A 85 -9.90 10.27 -0.56
CA GLY A 85 -9.29 10.91 -1.74
C GLY A 85 -8.14 11.87 -1.40
N ASN A 86 -7.74 11.97 -0.14
CA ASN A 86 -6.62 12.80 0.30
C ASN A 86 -5.29 12.17 -0.13
N SER A 87 -4.43 12.96 -0.79
CA SER A 87 -3.06 12.56 -1.10
C SER A 87 -2.22 12.55 0.17
N LEU A 88 -1.58 11.42 0.44
CA LEU A 88 -0.68 11.19 1.56
C LEU A 88 0.76 11.07 1.03
N PRO A 89 1.75 11.52 1.81
CA PRO A 89 3.14 11.39 1.40
C PRO A 89 3.55 9.91 1.41
N MET A 90 4.43 9.54 0.48
CA MET A 90 5.03 8.21 0.45
C MET A 90 6.05 8.12 1.61
N PRO A 91 5.89 7.19 2.56
CA PRO A 91 6.84 7.05 3.66
C PRO A 91 8.19 6.58 3.14
N ASN A 92 9.21 7.43 3.32
CA ASN A 92 10.60 7.06 3.14
C ASN A 92 11.22 6.49 4.42
N VAL A 93 10.59 6.75 5.56
CA VAL A 93 10.95 6.22 6.88
C VAL A 93 10.04 5.06 7.28
N GLN A 94 10.46 4.32 8.30
CA GLN A 94 9.65 3.23 8.86
C GLN A 94 8.36 3.82 9.45
N VAL A 95 7.23 3.20 9.14
CA VAL A 95 5.93 3.58 9.71
C VAL A 95 5.76 3.17 11.15
N PRO A 96 4.78 3.77 11.86
CA PRO A 96 4.51 3.45 13.25
C PRO A 96 4.40 1.94 13.46
N ARG A 97 5.20 1.41 14.40
CA ARG A 97 5.37 -0.03 14.63
C ARG A 97 4.11 -0.67 15.21
N LYS A 98 3.20 0.13 15.77
CA LYS A 98 1.98 -0.32 16.45
C LYS A 98 0.73 -0.27 15.58
N VAL A 99 0.86 0.10 14.31
CA VAL A 99 -0.18 -0.16 13.29
C VAL A 99 -0.50 -1.66 13.30
N SER A 100 -1.77 -2.06 13.22
CA SER A 100 -2.13 -3.49 13.15
C SER A 100 -2.17 -4.04 11.71
N GLY A 101 -2.24 -3.18 10.70
CA GLY A 101 -2.22 -3.59 9.29
C GLY A 101 -3.06 -2.65 8.41
N PHE A 102 -3.68 -3.22 7.36
CA PHE A 102 -4.61 -2.52 6.48
C PHE A 102 -5.92 -3.28 6.32
N ASP A 103 -7.04 -2.56 6.21
CA ASP A 103 -8.31 -3.19 5.80
C ASP A 103 -8.29 -3.58 4.31
N ARG A 104 -7.70 -2.70 3.48
CA ARG A 104 -7.59 -2.86 2.03
C ARG A 104 -6.44 -2.05 1.46
N ILE A 105 -5.69 -2.67 0.53
CA ILE A 105 -4.70 -1.98 -0.29
C ILE A 105 -5.09 -2.15 -1.75
N GLU A 106 -5.22 -1.04 -2.46
CA GLU A 106 -5.47 -1.01 -3.90
C GLU A 106 -4.22 -0.49 -4.61
N ILE A 107 -3.72 -1.24 -5.59
CA ILE A 107 -2.49 -0.92 -6.32
C ILE A 107 -2.84 -0.74 -7.79
N TYR A 108 -2.69 0.49 -8.27
CA TYR A 108 -2.96 0.89 -9.66
C TYR A 108 -1.67 1.13 -10.45
N TYR A 109 -0.52 1.09 -9.78
CA TYR A 109 0.79 1.31 -10.38
C TYR A 109 1.86 0.60 -9.55
N ILE A 110 2.82 -0.05 -10.21
CA ILE A 110 3.91 -0.79 -9.57
C ILE A 110 5.25 -0.40 -10.19
N ASP A 111 6.16 0.05 -9.33
CA ASP A 111 7.57 0.24 -9.61
C ASP A 111 8.44 -0.27 -8.43
N ARG A 112 9.74 0.01 -8.48
CA ARG A 112 10.67 -0.36 -7.39
C ARG A 112 10.34 0.33 -6.07
N ASN A 113 9.80 1.55 -6.10
CA ASN A 113 9.46 2.30 -4.90
C ASN A 113 8.21 1.75 -4.23
N VAL A 114 7.20 1.32 -4.99
CA VAL A 114 6.03 0.60 -4.47
C VAL A 114 6.44 -0.72 -3.82
N ILE A 115 7.36 -1.47 -4.45
CA ILE A 115 7.89 -2.71 -3.85
C ILE A 115 8.64 -2.40 -2.54
N ALA A 116 9.49 -1.37 -2.52
CA ALA A 116 10.23 -0.96 -1.32
C ALA A 116 9.30 -0.47 -0.20
N PHE A 117 8.24 0.27 -0.56
CA PHE A 117 7.18 0.69 0.34
C PHE A 117 6.51 -0.53 0.97
N LEU A 118 6.01 -1.46 0.16
CA LEU A 118 5.36 -2.67 0.66
C LEU A 118 6.31 -3.45 1.59
N ARG A 119 7.59 -3.62 1.24
CA ARG A 119 8.59 -4.29 2.11
C ARG A 119 8.66 -3.72 3.53
N ARG A 120 8.52 -2.39 3.69
CA ARG A 120 8.57 -1.74 5.00
C ARG A 120 7.31 -1.99 5.85
N PHE A 121 6.17 -2.17 5.21
CA PHE A 121 4.86 -2.26 5.88
C PHE A 121 4.43 -3.68 6.19
N LEU A 122 4.81 -4.64 5.35
CA LEU A 122 4.23 -5.97 5.42
C LEU A 122 4.58 -6.79 6.66
N PRO A 123 5.74 -6.63 7.32
CA PRO A 123 5.99 -7.24 8.63
C PRO A 123 4.93 -6.87 9.67
N ILE A 124 4.33 -5.68 9.54
CA ILE A 124 3.31 -5.15 10.45
C ILE A 124 1.94 -5.80 10.16
N SER A 125 1.63 -6.03 8.88
CA SER A 125 0.35 -6.60 8.45
C SER A 125 0.16 -8.10 8.74
N ALA A 126 1.17 -8.81 9.24
CA ALA A 126 1.06 -10.25 9.51
C ALA A 126 0.01 -10.61 10.58
N ALA A 127 -0.46 -9.63 11.35
CA ALA A 127 -1.54 -9.80 12.32
C ALA A 127 -2.95 -9.59 11.75
N CYS A 128 -3.09 -9.04 10.53
CA CYS A 128 -4.38 -8.67 9.95
C CYS A 128 -4.50 -9.12 8.48
N PRO A 129 -5.59 -9.82 8.09
CA PRO A 129 -5.79 -10.20 6.70
C PRO A 129 -5.92 -8.97 5.79
N ILE A 130 -5.22 -8.99 4.64
CA ILE A 130 -5.21 -7.89 3.68
C ILE A 130 -6.12 -8.23 2.50
N ASN A 131 -7.00 -7.30 2.14
CA ASN A 131 -7.68 -7.31 0.84
C ASN A 131 -6.83 -6.57 -0.19
N LEU A 132 -6.37 -7.27 -1.23
CA LEU A 132 -5.53 -6.71 -2.28
C LEU A 132 -6.34 -6.54 -3.58
N LEU A 133 -6.41 -5.32 -4.09
CA LEU A 133 -6.89 -5.08 -5.45
C LEU A 133 -5.72 -4.62 -6.31
N ILE A 134 -5.55 -5.25 -7.47
CA ILE A 134 -4.58 -4.83 -8.48
C ILE A 134 -5.35 -4.53 -9.77
N ASP A 135 -5.27 -3.28 -10.20
CA ASP A 135 -5.77 -2.83 -11.50
C ASP A 135 -4.57 -2.54 -12.39
N MET A 136 -4.68 -2.91 -13.67
CA MET A 136 -3.62 -2.85 -14.70
C MET A 136 -2.57 -3.95 -14.61
N ILE A 137 -2.91 -5.12 -15.15
CA ILE A 137 -1.98 -6.24 -15.24
C ILE A 137 -1.54 -6.35 -16.69
N SER A 138 -0.37 -5.79 -17.00
CA SER A 138 0.42 -6.30 -18.12
C SER A 138 1.22 -7.52 -17.65
N ASP A 139 1.66 -8.36 -18.58
CA ASP A 139 2.48 -9.55 -18.29
C ASP A 139 3.69 -9.21 -17.40
N ARG A 140 4.38 -8.11 -17.72
CA ARG A 140 5.52 -7.61 -16.94
C ARG A 140 5.14 -7.22 -15.51
N ILE A 141 3.97 -6.62 -15.32
CA ILE A 141 3.48 -6.23 -13.98
C ILE A 141 3.09 -7.48 -13.19
N LEU A 142 2.47 -8.47 -13.83
CA LEU A 142 2.16 -9.74 -13.18
C LEU A 142 3.42 -10.45 -12.68
N GLU A 143 4.47 -10.51 -13.51
CA GLU A 143 5.76 -11.08 -13.11
C GLU A 143 6.37 -10.32 -11.92
N LEU A 144 6.33 -9.00 -11.93
CA LEU A 144 6.82 -8.19 -10.80
C LEU A 144 6.05 -8.52 -9.52
N ILE A 145 4.72 -8.65 -9.60
CA ILE A 145 3.89 -9.01 -8.44
C ILE A 145 4.25 -10.40 -7.94
N LEU A 146 4.23 -11.41 -8.81
CA LEU A 146 4.50 -12.80 -8.44
C LEU A 146 5.91 -13.00 -7.85
N HIS A 147 6.92 -12.28 -8.34
CA HIS A 147 8.29 -12.48 -7.86
C HIS A 147 8.67 -11.56 -6.69
N ASN A 148 8.12 -10.35 -6.60
CA ASN A 148 8.58 -9.35 -5.62
C ASN A 148 7.57 -9.05 -4.53
N ILE A 149 6.27 -9.11 -4.82
CA ILE A 149 5.23 -8.73 -3.85
C ILE A 149 4.66 -9.98 -3.21
N TRP A 150 4.32 -10.96 -4.04
CA TRP A 150 3.63 -12.17 -3.64
C TRP A 150 4.33 -12.97 -2.54
N PRO A 151 5.67 -13.24 -2.60
CA PRO A 151 6.35 -13.97 -1.54
C PRO A 151 6.33 -13.25 -0.19
N MET A 152 6.06 -11.94 -0.18
CA MET A 152 6.04 -11.12 1.02
C MET A 152 4.65 -11.06 1.68
N ILE A 153 3.57 -11.21 0.90
CA ILE A 153 2.20 -10.98 1.38
C ILE A 153 1.25 -12.16 1.24
N GLY A 154 1.59 -13.16 0.44
CA GLY A 154 0.68 -14.25 0.08
C GLY A 154 0.03 -14.94 1.28
N LYS A 155 0.76 -15.09 2.39
CA LYS A 155 0.24 -15.71 3.63
C LYS A 155 -0.79 -14.87 4.38
N ASN A 156 -0.79 -13.56 4.17
CA ASN A 156 -1.65 -12.61 4.87
C ASN A 156 -2.75 -12.05 3.95
N ILE A 157 -2.79 -12.42 2.66
CA ILE A 157 -3.87 -12.01 1.75
C ILE A 157 -5.11 -12.85 2.03
N LEU A 158 -6.21 -12.18 2.33
CA LEU A 158 -7.53 -12.81 2.41
C LEU A 158 -8.14 -13.01 1.02
N SER A 159 -8.02 -11.99 0.17
CA SER A 159 -8.62 -11.94 -1.16
C SER A 159 -7.74 -11.10 -2.08
N ALA A 160 -7.51 -11.59 -3.31
CA ALA A 160 -6.89 -10.82 -4.37
C ALA A 160 -7.83 -10.71 -5.58
N VAL A 161 -8.09 -9.46 -5.98
CA VAL A 161 -8.87 -9.16 -7.18
C VAL A 161 -7.95 -8.57 -8.24
N PHE A 162 -7.95 -9.21 -9.41
CA PHE A 162 -7.16 -8.84 -10.56
C PHE A 162 -8.10 -8.32 -11.65
N VAL A 163 -7.98 -7.03 -11.97
CA VAL A 163 -8.86 -6.36 -12.93
C VAL A 163 -8.10 -6.12 -14.23
N ARG A 164 -8.67 -6.55 -15.37
CA ARG A 164 -8.14 -6.53 -16.76
C ARG A 164 -7.35 -7.79 -17.20
N GLU A 165 -7.14 -7.92 -18.52
CA GLU A 165 -6.73 -9.12 -19.28
C GLU A 165 -5.70 -10.06 -18.60
N CYS A 166 -6.15 -11.06 -17.84
CA CYS A 166 -5.28 -12.09 -17.25
C CYS A 166 -5.13 -13.35 -18.13
N PHE A 167 -5.64 -13.33 -19.36
CA PHE A 167 -6.00 -14.55 -20.09
C PHE A 167 -4.82 -15.46 -20.53
N PRO A 168 -3.59 -14.99 -20.82
CA PRO A 168 -2.55 -15.92 -21.27
C PRO A 168 -1.66 -16.53 -20.16
N LEU A 169 -1.66 -15.99 -18.93
CA LEU A 169 -0.56 -16.27 -17.98
C LEU A 169 -0.93 -17.16 -16.78
N PHE A 170 -2.21 -17.39 -16.48
CA PHE A 170 -2.57 -18.41 -15.49
C PHE A 170 -2.00 -19.81 -15.79
N PRO A 171 -1.90 -20.27 -17.07
CA PRO A 171 -1.21 -21.53 -17.40
C PRO A 171 0.32 -21.49 -17.22
N GLN A 172 0.94 -20.30 -17.16
CA GLN A 172 2.39 -20.15 -16.95
C GLN A 172 2.79 -20.03 -15.48
N ILE A 173 1.81 -19.93 -14.57
CA ILE A 173 2.02 -20.18 -13.15
C ILE A 173 2.32 -21.68 -13.02
N ARG A 174 3.60 -22.04 -13.11
CA ARG A 174 4.08 -23.42 -12.95
C ARG A 174 3.41 -24.05 -11.72
N PRO A 175 3.16 -25.38 -11.70
CA PRO A 175 2.58 -26.05 -10.53
C PRO A 175 3.29 -25.69 -9.21
N ALA A 176 4.59 -25.40 -9.24
CA ALA A 176 5.37 -24.94 -8.09
C ALA A 176 4.92 -23.59 -7.48
N ASN A 177 4.31 -22.70 -8.27
CA ASN A 177 3.84 -21.39 -7.84
C ASN A 177 2.34 -21.39 -7.51
N SER A 178 1.60 -22.44 -7.89
CA SER A 178 0.16 -22.57 -7.62
C SER A 178 -0.17 -22.66 -6.13
N GLN A 179 0.74 -23.24 -5.32
CA GLN A 179 0.64 -23.27 -3.86
C GLN A 179 0.82 -21.90 -3.21
N GLN A 180 1.26 -20.89 -3.96
CA GLN A 180 1.46 -19.55 -3.44
C GLN A 180 0.20 -18.70 -3.62
N LEU A 181 -0.67 -18.97 -4.59
CA LEU A 181 -1.84 -18.14 -4.92
C LEU A 181 -2.86 -18.04 -3.77
N PRO A 182 -3.65 -16.95 -3.69
CA PRO A 182 -4.57 -16.73 -2.59
C PRO A 182 -5.73 -17.73 -2.64
N VAL A 183 -6.32 -18.00 -1.48
CA VAL A 183 -7.50 -18.87 -1.31
C VAL A 183 -8.64 -18.44 -2.23
N VAL A 184 -8.76 -17.13 -2.48
CA VAL A 184 -9.75 -16.56 -3.39
C VAL A 184 -9.07 -15.60 -4.36
N THR A 185 -9.04 -16.00 -5.64
CA THR A 185 -8.53 -15.19 -6.74
C THR A 185 -9.69 -14.90 -7.70
N HIS A 186 -10.08 -13.64 -7.86
CA HIS A 186 -11.10 -13.25 -8.84
C HIS A 186 -10.46 -12.48 -10.00
N CYS A 187 -10.53 -13.03 -11.23
CA CYS A 187 -10.31 -12.23 -12.45
C CYS A 187 -11.63 -11.66 -12.96
N HIS A 188 -11.76 -10.34 -13.02
CA HIS A 188 -12.79 -9.69 -13.84
C HIS A 188 -12.26 -9.52 -15.28
N CYS A 189 -12.19 -10.64 -15.99
CA CYS A 189 -11.75 -10.71 -17.37
C CYS A 189 -12.96 -10.49 -18.31
N VAL A 190 -13.06 -9.34 -19.00
CA VAL A 190 -14.08 -9.13 -20.05
C VAL A 190 -13.69 -9.97 -21.27
N HIS A 191 -14.44 -11.05 -21.57
CA HIS A 191 -14.22 -11.88 -22.75
C HIS A 191 -14.44 -11.08 -24.05
N ARG A 192 -13.38 -10.57 -24.68
CA ARG A 192 -13.39 -10.35 -26.13
C ARG A 192 -13.05 -11.67 -26.80
N ARG A 193 -14.08 -12.45 -27.19
CA ARG A 193 -13.92 -13.57 -28.12
C ARG A 193 -13.29 -13.02 -29.41
N ARG A 194 -12.01 -13.27 -29.65
CA ARG A 194 -11.45 -13.19 -31.00
C ARG A 194 -12.05 -14.34 -31.79
N SER A 195 -12.99 -14.03 -32.66
CA SER A 195 -13.53 -14.97 -33.64
C SER A 195 -12.37 -15.52 -34.46
N ALA A 196 -11.96 -16.76 -34.20
CA ALA A 196 -11.13 -17.51 -35.10
C ALA A 196 -11.91 -17.66 -36.41
N ARG A 197 -11.53 -16.92 -37.46
CA ARG A 197 -11.95 -17.27 -38.81
C ARG A 197 -11.35 -18.64 -39.12
N ARG A 198 -12.14 -19.69 -38.95
CA ARG A 198 -12.06 -20.86 -39.82
C ARG A 198 -12.30 -20.35 -41.23
N ILE A 199 -11.27 -20.33 -42.07
CA ILE A 199 -11.48 -20.61 -43.48
C ILE A 199 -10.69 -21.89 -43.74
N SER A 200 -11.47 -22.96 -43.74
CA SER A 200 -11.16 -24.29 -44.23
C SER A 200 -10.62 -24.26 -45.65
N GLY A 201 -9.73 -25.19 -45.98
CA GLY A 201 -9.34 -25.44 -47.35
C GLY A 201 -10.52 -25.81 -48.25
N ARG A 202 -10.45 -25.31 -49.48
CA ARG A 202 -10.44 -26.10 -50.71
C ARG A 202 -9.74 -25.28 -51.78
#